data_AF-A0A497XNI2-F1
#
_entry.id   AF-A0A497XNI2-F1
#
_cell.length_a   1.000
_cell.length_b   1.000
_cell.length_c   1.000
_cell.angle_alpha   90.00
_cell.angle_beta   90.00
_cell.angle_gamma   90.00
#
_symmetry.space_group_name_H-M   'P 1'
#
loop_
_entity.id
_entity.type
_entity.pdbx_description
1 polymer ?
#
loop_
_entity_poly.entity_id
_entity_poly.type
_entity_poly.pdbx_seq_one_letter_code
_entity_poly.pdbx_strand_id
1 'polypeptide(L)'
;MDEEIKNIIQHYTLNPIQIALLSVVVSVITFLITNYLKNIFENKLLQRKLEIEHKFDQQKKIKEVLAKNKVHLLTACEDLNHRMWNFANCYKEGWLNIKGDFANHHYYFHSFAYRFLAVYAWIKKTQKEMIFLDTTIATKNDMEFIKFLKVFPQIFCDLTFLEGKNADGNYADDHFFRNVFELLPDCIILENGIKSFSEYTDAVPNLQDCLKELYVALDGTSPDENRKRWDRLHLLNLTLIIFLNKYGYDFQRTDVKKMEEAVTKPKVSSYLKNYFTLLKEYRLGDSAEVLKLEKIAKKYYL
;
A
#
# COMPACT_ATOMS: atom_id res chain seq x y z
N MET A 1 48.91 24.81 -55.78
CA MET A 1 47.71 24.52 -54.98
C MET A 1 47.31 25.72 -54.11
N ASP A 2 48.21 26.29 -53.30
CA ASP A 2 47.91 27.52 -52.52
C ASP A 2 47.72 28.79 -53.37
N GLU A 3 48.45 28.94 -54.48
CA GLU A 3 48.32 30.11 -55.37
C GLU A 3 47.03 30.08 -56.23
N GLU A 4 46.55 28.91 -56.62
CA GLU A 4 45.26 28.78 -57.34
C GLU A 4 44.08 29.08 -56.42
N ILE A 5 44.14 28.64 -55.16
CA ILE A 5 43.11 28.97 -54.16
C ILE A 5 43.09 30.49 -53.87
N LYS A 6 44.26 31.14 -53.79
CA LYS A 6 44.35 32.61 -53.66
C LYS A 6 43.80 33.36 -54.87
N ASN A 7 44.07 32.88 -56.09
CA ASN A 7 43.55 33.50 -57.32
C ASN A 7 42.03 33.35 -57.47
N ILE A 8 41.46 32.21 -57.07
CA ILE A 8 40.00 31.99 -57.06
C ILE A 8 39.32 32.94 -56.07
N ILE A 9 39.96 33.22 -54.92
CA ILE A 9 39.44 34.14 -53.90
C ILE A 9 39.61 35.62 -54.31
N GLN A 10 40.70 35.99 -54.98
CA GLN A 10 40.98 37.37 -55.40
C GLN A 10 40.12 37.89 -56.57
N HIS A 11 39.43 37.02 -57.33
CA HIS A 11 38.56 37.43 -58.44
C HIS A 11 37.05 37.39 -58.13
N TYR A 12 36.65 37.09 -56.89
CA TYR A 12 35.26 37.14 -56.44
C TYR A 12 34.99 38.33 -55.50
N THR A 13 35.27 39.55 -55.95
CA THR A 13 34.76 40.75 -55.27
C THR A 13 33.29 40.94 -55.63
N LEU A 14 32.39 40.47 -54.76
CA LEU A 14 30.95 40.63 -54.95
C LEU A 14 30.59 42.12 -55.01
N ASN A 15 29.81 42.51 -56.02
CA ASN A 15 29.22 43.84 -56.15
C ASN A 15 28.29 44.13 -54.94
N PRO A 16 28.19 45.38 -54.44
CA PRO A 16 27.22 45.79 -53.41
C PRO A 16 25.79 45.22 -53.56
N ILE A 17 25.28 45.12 -54.79
CA ILE A 17 23.99 44.54 -55.15
C ILE A 17 23.95 43.03 -54.86
N GLN A 18 25.03 42.31 -55.17
CA GLN A 18 25.13 40.87 -54.88
C GLN A 18 25.21 40.61 -53.38
N ILE A 19 25.91 41.46 -52.62
CA ILE A 19 25.96 41.41 -51.15
C ILE A 19 24.57 41.66 -50.56
N ALA A 20 23.85 42.67 -51.05
CA ALA A 20 22.48 42.94 -50.63
C ALA A 20 21.53 41.76 -50.91
N LEU A 21 21.65 41.14 -52.09
CA LEU A 21 20.83 39.98 -52.47
C LEU A 21 21.09 38.77 -51.55
N LEU A 22 22.37 38.50 -51.26
CA LEU A 22 22.78 37.42 -50.36
C LEU A 22 22.25 37.63 -48.94
N SER A 23 22.29 38.87 -48.45
CA SER A 23 21.74 39.24 -47.14
C SER A 23 20.23 39.01 -47.06
N VAL A 24 19.48 39.37 -48.10
CA VAL A 24 18.03 39.11 -48.18
C VAL A 24 17.74 37.61 -48.17
N VAL A 25 18.45 36.82 -48.98
CA VAL A 25 18.28 35.36 -49.04
C VAL A 25 18.59 34.70 -47.70
N VAL A 26 19.71 35.07 -47.06
CA VAL A 26 20.07 34.57 -45.73
C VAL A 26 18.99 34.94 -44.72
N SER A 27 18.47 36.17 -44.75
CA SER A 27 17.43 36.62 -43.83
C SER A 27 16.13 35.81 -43.99
N VAL A 28 15.69 35.56 -45.22
CA VAL A 28 14.50 34.74 -45.52
C VAL A 28 14.71 33.30 -45.06
N ILE A 29 15.86 32.69 -45.38
CA ILE A 29 16.17 31.32 -44.97
C ILE A 29 16.22 31.23 -43.43
N THR A 30 16.86 32.19 -42.77
CA THR A 30 16.96 32.23 -41.30
C THR A 30 15.58 32.39 -40.68
N PHE A 31 14.72 33.24 -41.23
CA PHE A 31 13.33 33.39 -40.77
C PHE A 31 12.52 32.09 -40.90
N LEU A 32 12.61 31.41 -42.05
CA LEU A 32 11.92 30.15 -42.29
C LEU A 32 12.40 29.04 -41.35
N ILE A 33 13.72 28.87 -41.21
CA ILE A 33 14.31 27.88 -40.29
C ILE A 33 13.94 28.20 -38.84
N THR A 34 14.03 29.47 -38.43
CA THR A 34 13.72 29.90 -37.06
C THR A 34 12.26 29.61 -36.73
N ASN A 35 11.32 29.94 -37.62
CA ASN A 35 9.89 29.66 -37.39
C ASN A 35 9.60 28.15 -37.35
N TYR A 36 10.24 27.37 -38.22
CA TYR A 36 10.09 25.92 -38.22
C TYR A 36 10.61 25.29 -36.92
N LEU A 37 11.83 25.66 -36.50
CA LEU A 37 12.44 25.19 -35.25
C LEU A 37 11.65 25.64 -34.03
N LYS A 38 11.20 26.90 -34.01
CA LYS A 38 10.36 27.47 -32.95
C LYS A 38 9.07 26.66 -32.80
N ASN A 39 8.36 26.37 -33.89
CA ASN A 39 7.13 25.57 -33.85
C ASN A 39 7.38 24.16 -33.29
N ILE A 40 8.47 23.48 -33.69
CA ILE A 40 8.82 22.17 -33.14
C ILE A 40 9.11 22.26 -31.64
N PHE A 41 9.90 23.26 -31.23
CA PHE A 41 10.26 23.45 -29.83
C PHE A 41 9.05 23.79 -28.96
N GLU A 42 8.21 24.71 -29.41
CA GLU A 42 6.98 25.13 -28.72
C GLU A 42 6.00 23.97 -28.57
N ASN A 43 5.78 23.17 -29.62
CA ASN A 43 4.91 22.00 -29.53
C ASN A 43 5.45 20.95 -28.56
N LYS A 44 6.77 20.67 -28.59
CA LYS A 44 7.40 19.75 -27.61
C LYS A 44 7.31 20.29 -26.19
N LEU A 45 7.50 21.59 -26.00
CA LEU A 45 7.40 22.24 -24.70
C LEU A 45 5.97 22.20 -24.17
N LEU A 46 4.98 22.46 -25.03
CA LEU A 46 3.56 22.38 -24.69
C LEU A 46 3.16 20.96 -24.28
N GLN A 47 3.57 19.95 -25.05
CA GLN A 47 3.30 18.55 -24.72
C GLN A 47 3.90 18.19 -23.35
N ARG A 48 5.18 18.53 -23.12
CA ARG A 48 5.83 18.30 -21.82
C ARG A 48 5.11 19.00 -20.68
N LYS A 49 4.68 20.25 -20.89
CA LYS A 49 3.92 21.01 -19.89
C LYS A 49 2.61 20.31 -19.55
N LEU A 50 1.85 19.87 -20.55
CA LEU A 50 0.60 19.13 -20.36
C LEU A 50 0.81 17.81 -19.62
N GLU A 51 1.85 17.04 -19.97
CA GLU A 51 2.20 15.79 -19.28
C GLU A 51 2.56 16.03 -17.80
N ILE A 52 3.33 17.09 -17.53
CA ILE A 52 3.72 17.49 -16.18
C ILE A 52 2.50 17.93 -15.37
N GLU A 53 1.65 18.79 -15.93
CA GLU A 53 0.43 19.28 -15.28
C GLU A 53 -0.53 18.11 -14.97
N HIS A 54 -0.77 17.22 -15.93
CA HIS A 54 -1.58 16.03 -15.73
C HIS A 54 -1.01 15.15 -14.60
N LYS A 55 0.31 14.90 -14.61
CA LYS A 55 0.97 14.12 -13.57
C LYS A 55 0.80 14.77 -12.19
N PHE A 56 1.01 16.08 -12.08
CA PHE A 56 0.83 16.79 -10.82
C PHE A 56 -0.62 16.76 -10.33
N ASP A 57 -1.60 16.95 -11.22
CA ASP A 57 -3.02 16.90 -10.88
C ASP A 57 -3.43 15.52 -10.34
N GLN A 58 -2.99 14.45 -10.99
CA GLN A 58 -3.28 13.09 -10.53
C GLN A 58 -2.55 12.75 -9.22
N GLN A 59 -1.29 13.14 -9.06
CA GLN A 59 -0.55 12.97 -7.80
C GLN A 59 -1.24 13.71 -6.65
N LYS A 60 -1.73 14.92 -6.91
CA LYS A 60 -2.51 15.70 -5.94
C LYS A 60 -3.78 14.96 -5.52
N LYS A 61 -4.57 14.45 -6.49
CA LYS A 61 -5.79 13.67 -6.22
C LYS A 61 -5.51 12.43 -5.37
N ILE A 62 -4.46 11.69 -5.69
CA ILE A 62 -4.04 10.52 -4.91
C ILE A 62 -3.71 10.94 -3.48
N LYS A 63 -2.92 12.00 -3.33
CA LYS A 63 -2.51 12.50 -2.01
C LYS A 63 -3.70 12.99 -1.19
N GLU A 64 -4.70 13.63 -1.82
CA GLU A 64 -5.93 14.07 -1.15
C GLU A 64 -6.75 12.88 -0.64
N VAL A 65 -6.96 11.84 -1.45
CA VAL A 65 -7.66 10.61 -1.03
C VAL A 65 -6.92 9.92 0.12
N LEU A 66 -5.60 9.79 0.01
CA LEU A 66 -4.79 9.20 1.07
C LEU A 66 -4.86 10.05 2.34
N ALA A 67 -4.68 11.37 2.25
CA ALA A 67 -4.71 12.26 3.41
C ALA A 67 -6.07 12.23 4.13
N LYS A 68 -7.18 12.19 3.37
CA LYS A 68 -8.54 12.11 3.92
C LYS A 68 -8.75 10.88 4.80
N ASN A 69 -8.20 9.72 4.41
CA ASN A 69 -8.45 8.45 5.08
C ASN A 69 -7.30 8.00 6.00
N LYS A 70 -6.09 8.54 5.81
CA LYS A 70 -4.86 8.09 6.48
C LYS A 70 -4.96 8.13 8.00
N VAL A 71 -5.45 9.23 8.57
CA VAL A 71 -5.52 9.37 10.04
C VAL A 71 -6.44 8.31 10.64
N HIS A 72 -7.61 8.10 10.04
CA HIS A 72 -8.54 7.07 10.48
C HIS A 72 -7.95 5.66 10.39
N LEU A 73 -7.25 5.35 9.28
CA LEU A 73 -6.58 4.07 9.13
C LEU A 73 -5.44 3.90 10.15
N LEU A 74 -4.64 4.92 10.39
CA LEU A 74 -3.57 4.86 11.39
C LEU A 74 -4.11 4.62 12.80
N THR A 75 -5.20 5.28 13.17
CA THR A 75 -5.86 5.05 14.47
C THR A 75 -6.39 3.63 14.57
N ALA A 76 -7.09 3.13 13.53
CA ALA A 76 -7.60 1.76 13.52
C ALA A 76 -6.47 0.71 13.59
N CYS A 77 -5.37 0.95 12.86
CA CYS A 77 -4.18 0.09 12.90
C CYS A 77 -3.56 0.07 14.30
N GLU A 78 -3.46 1.21 14.97
CA GLU A 78 -2.90 1.29 16.32
C GLU A 78 -3.80 0.63 17.36
N ASP A 79 -5.12 0.83 17.28
CA ASP A 79 -6.09 0.15 18.15
C ASP A 79 -5.99 -1.37 18.01
N LEU A 80 -5.86 -1.87 16.78
CA LEU A 80 -5.68 -3.30 16.51
C LEU A 80 -4.30 -3.79 16.96
N ASN A 81 -3.24 -3.01 16.74
CA ASN A 81 -1.88 -3.32 17.20
C ASN A 81 -1.84 -3.48 18.73
N HIS A 82 -2.44 -2.56 19.49
CA HIS A 82 -2.60 -2.71 20.94
C HIS A 82 -3.37 -3.96 21.33
N ARG A 83 -4.43 -4.29 20.60
CA ARG A 83 -5.19 -5.53 20.84
C ARG A 83 -4.37 -6.78 20.54
N MET A 84 -3.55 -6.77 19.50
CA MET A 84 -2.62 -7.86 19.17
C MET A 84 -1.58 -8.05 20.27
N TRP A 85 -1.03 -6.95 20.82
CA TRP A 85 -0.13 -7.01 21.97
C TRP A 85 -0.78 -7.60 23.21
N ASN A 86 -2.00 -7.18 23.52
CA ASN A 86 -2.73 -7.74 24.66
C ASN A 86 -3.02 -9.22 24.45
N PHE A 87 -3.45 -9.62 23.25
CA PHE A 87 -3.67 -11.02 22.91
C PHE A 87 -2.39 -11.85 23.06
N ALA A 88 -1.27 -11.38 22.52
CA ALA A 88 0.01 -12.05 22.62
C ALA A 88 0.45 -12.29 24.08
N ASN A 89 0.18 -11.34 24.98
CA ASN A 89 0.54 -11.43 26.40
C ASN A 89 -0.46 -12.24 27.24
N CYS A 90 -1.74 -12.25 26.86
CA CYS A 90 -2.83 -12.79 27.67
C CYS A 90 -3.58 -13.95 27.00
N TYR A 91 -3.01 -14.59 25.96
CA TYR A 91 -3.71 -15.62 25.19
C TYR A 91 -4.20 -16.81 26.05
N LYS A 92 -3.49 -17.10 27.16
CA LYS A 92 -3.83 -18.18 28.10
C LYS A 92 -5.15 -17.97 28.84
N GLU A 93 -5.63 -16.73 28.91
CA GLU A 93 -6.93 -16.41 29.53
C GLU A 93 -8.11 -16.93 28.69
N GLY A 94 -7.88 -17.33 27.43
CA GLY A 94 -8.91 -17.93 26.60
C GLY A 94 -10.04 -16.97 26.21
N TRP A 95 -9.82 -15.65 26.28
CA TRP A 95 -10.87 -14.65 25.99
C TRP A 95 -11.38 -14.63 24.55
N LEU A 96 -10.67 -15.26 23.60
CA LEU A 96 -11.18 -15.51 22.24
C LEU A 96 -11.95 -16.82 22.11
N ASN A 97 -11.90 -17.72 23.11
CA ASN A 97 -12.58 -19.01 23.08
C ASN A 97 -13.98 -18.89 23.70
N ILE A 98 -14.94 -18.51 22.86
CA ILE A 98 -16.34 -18.33 23.24
C ILE A 98 -17.22 -19.51 22.79
N LYS A 99 -16.62 -20.53 22.16
CA LYS A 99 -17.27 -21.81 21.82
C LYS A 99 -18.53 -21.63 20.97
N GLY A 100 -18.47 -20.73 19.99
CA GLY A 100 -19.56 -20.41 19.08
C GLY A 100 -20.65 -19.50 19.65
N ASP A 101 -20.50 -18.99 20.88
CA ASP A 101 -21.47 -18.10 21.50
C ASP A 101 -21.36 -16.65 21.00
N PHE A 102 -21.60 -16.45 19.70
CA PHE A 102 -21.45 -15.15 19.05
C PHE A 102 -22.55 -14.15 19.41
N ALA A 103 -23.67 -14.62 19.96
CA ALA A 103 -24.85 -13.81 20.26
C ALA A 103 -24.69 -13.00 21.56
N ASN A 104 -23.96 -13.55 22.53
CA ASN A 104 -23.84 -12.94 23.84
C ASN A 104 -22.70 -11.91 23.92
N HIS A 105 -22.74 -11.14 25.00
CA HIS A 105 -21.74 -10.09 25.24
C HIS A 105 -20.41 -10.68 25.71
N HIS A 106 -19.53 -10.95 24.76
CA HIS A 106 -18.12 -11.29 25.00
C HIS A 106 -17.24 -10.09 24.65
N TYR A 107 -17.04 -9.17 25.60
CA TYR A 107 -16.36 -7.90 25.35
C TYR A 107 -15.04 -8.08 24.60
N TYR A 108 -14.17 -8.97 25.07
CA TYR A 108 -12.85 -9.15 24.47
C TYR A 108 -12.93 -9.62 23.01
N PHE A 109 -13.73 -10.65 22.74
CA PHE A 109 -13.95 -11.21 21.41
C PHE A 109 -14.53 -10.17 20.45
N HIS A 110 -15.63 -9.53 20.82
CA HIS A 110 -16.32 -8.54 19.99
C HIS A 110 -15.47 -7.30 19.72
N SER A 111 -14.71 -6.86 20.73
CA SER A 111 -13.83 -5.72 20.59
C SER A 111 -12.56 -6.04 19.80
N PHE A 112 -12.16 -7.31 19.70
CA PHE A 112 -11.13 -7.78 18.76
C PHE A 112 -11.68 -7.78 17.33
N ALA A 113 -12.83 -8.41 17.10
CA ALA A 113 -13.48 -8.48 15.80
C ALA A 113 -13.77 -7.09 15.22
N TYR A 114 -14.30 -6.17 16.05
CA TYR A 114 -14.53 -4.79 15.64
C TYR A 114 -13.26 -4.07 15.19
N ARG A 115 -12.16 -4.17 15.95
CA ARG A 115 -10.88 -3.51 15.60
C ARG A 115 -10.29 -4.08 14.31
N PHE A 116 -10.43 -5.39 14.11
CA PHE A 116 -10.08 -6.04 12.86
C PHE A 116 -10.89 -5.43 11.71
N LEU A 117 -12.23 -5.43 11.82
CA LEU A 117 -13.11 -4.88 10.80
C LEU A 117 -12.83 -3.40 10.52
N ALA A 118 -12.55 -2.59 11.55
CA ALA A 118 -12.27 -1.17 11.39
C ALA A 118 -11.06 -0.90 10.49
N VAL A 119 -9.97 -1.67 10.63
CA VAL A 119 -8.80 -1.57 9.74
C VAL A 119 -9.20 -1.85 8.30
N TYR A 120 -9.90 -2.96 8.05
CA TYR A 120 -10.29 -3.33 6.69
C TYR A 120 -11.37 -2.43 6.10
N ALA A 121 -12.23 -1.83 6.92
CA ALA A 121 -13.23 -0.86 6.49
C ALA A 121 -12.55 0.41 5.96
N TRP A 122 -11.55 0.94 6.67
CA TRP A 122 -10.78 2.10 6.20
C TRP A 122 -9.91 1.79 5.00
N ILE A 123 -9.32 0.59 4.91
CA ILE A 123 -8.64 0.12 3.70
C ILE A 123 -9.62 0.12 2.51
N LYS A 124 -10.80 -0.48 2.67
CA LYS A 124 -11.81 -0.59 1.61
C LYS A 124 -12.32 0.79 1.17
N LYS A 125 -12.64 1.69 2.11
CA LYS A 125 -13.03 3.08 1.80
C LYS A 125 -11.94 3.81 1.02
N THR A 126 -10.68 3.71 1.46
CA THR A 126 -9.54 4.33 0.77
C THR A 126 -9.38 3.78 -0.65
N GLN A 127 -9.44 2.46 -0.82
CA GLN A 127 -9.31 1.82 -2.13
C GLN A 127 -10.44 2.19 -3.09
N LYS A 128 -11.69 2.29 -2.59
CA LYS A 128 -12.85 2.68 -3.39
C LYS A 128 -12.71 4.11 -3.92
N GLU A 129 -12.20 5.04 -3.11
CA GLU A 129 -11.96 6.43 -3.54
C GLU A 129 -10.81 6.56 -4.53
N MET A 130 -9.86 5.62 -4.54
CA MET A 130 -8.73 5.60 -5.48
C MET A 130 -9.04 4.91 -6.82
N ILE A 131 -10.20 4.27 -7.00
CA ILE A 131 -10.47 3.40 -8.17
C ILE A 131 -10.37 4.12 -9.52
N PHE A 132 -10.65 5.43 -9.55
CA PHE A 132 -10.62 6.25 -10.76
C PHE A 132 -9.27 6.97 -10.97
N LEU A 133 -8.30 6.73 -10.10
CA LEU A 133 -6.99 7.38 -10.14
C LEU A 133 -5.95 6.46 -10.77
N ASP A 134 -5.14 7.02 -11.66
CA ASP A 134 -3.95 6.32 -12.13
C ASP A 134 -2.90 6.28 -11.00
N THR A 135 -2.90 5.21 -10.22
CA THR A 135 -1.95 5.06 -9.12
C THR A 135 -0.50 4.86 -9.61
N THR A 136 -0.26 4.56 -10.89
CA THR A 136 1.11 4.32 -11.41
C THR A 136 1.98 5.57 -11.39
N ILE A 137 1.36 6.75 -11.40
CA ILE A 137 2.03 8.04 -11.32
C ILE A 137 2.17 8.58 -9.89
N ALA A 138 1.75 7.81 -8.88
CA ALA A 138 1.92 8.15 -7.47
C ALA A 138 3.39 8.40 -7.10
N THR A 139 3.62 9.21 -6.06
CA THR A 139 4.97 9.36 -5.50
C THR A 139 5.44 8.03 -4.90
N LYS A 140 6.76 7.85 -4.73
CA LYS A 140 7.31 6.61 -4.13
C LYS A 140 6.66 6.30 -2.77
N ASN A 141 6.46 7.33 -1.94
CA ASN A 141 5.89 7.17 -0.59
C ASN A 141 4.40 6.78 -0.63
N ASP A 142 3.63 7.39 -1.53
CA ASP A 142 2.21 7.09 -1.71
C ASP A 142 2.00 5.70 -2.34
N MET A 143 2.84 5.35 -3.32
CA MET A 143 2.86 4.02 -3.91
C MET A 143 3.18 2.93 -2.87
N GLU A 144 4.15 3.17 -1.98
CA GLU A 144 4.45 2.26 -0.87
C GLU A 144 3.24 2.10 0.07
N PHE A 145 2.50 3.18 0.35
CA PHE A 145 1.28 3.14 1.17
C PHE A 145 0.19 2.30 0.47
N ILE A 146 -0.03 2.53 -0.82
CA ILE A 146 -0.99 1.77 -1.64
C ILE A 146 -0.64 0.28 -1.66
N LYS A 147 0.65 -0.08 -1.76
CA LYS A 147 1.10 -1.47 -1.68
C LYS A 147 0.75 -2.10 -0.33
N PHE A 148 0.94 -1.40 0.80
CA PHE A 148 0.49 -1.90 2.10
C PHE A 148 -1.02 -2.15 2.13
N LEU A 149 -1.84 -1.24 1.59
CA LEU A 149 -3.30 -1.45 1.50
C LEU A 149 -3.65 -2.73 0.72
N LYS A 150 -2.80 -3.14 -0.24
CA LYS A 150 -2.97 -4.38 -1.00
C LYS A 150 -2.47 -5.61 -0.24
N VAL A 151 -1.43 -5.48 0.58
CA VAL A 151 -0.85 -6.58 1.38
C VAL A 151 -1.75 -6.99 2.53
N PHE A 152 -2.37 -6.05 3.24
CA PHE A 152 -3.21 -6.34 4.41
C PHE A 152 -4.22 -7.50 4.18
N PRO A 153 -5.06 -7.49 3.13
CA PRO A 153 -5.97 -8.60 2.86
C PRO A 153 -5.28 -9.92 2.50
N GLN A 154 -4.10 -9.88 1.87
CA GLN A 154 -3.40 -11.09 1.43
C GLN A 154 -2.95 -11.95 2.60
N ILE A 155 -2.68 -11.34 3.76
CA ILE A 155 -2.35 -12.06 4.99
C ILE A 155 -3.44 -13.06 5.37
N PHE A 156 -4.69 -12.82 4.95
CA PHE A 156 -5.84 -13.67 5.23
C PHE A 156 -6.36 -14.44 4.02
N CYS A 157 -6.13 -13.93 2.80
CA CYS A 157 -6.66 -14.51 1.57
C CYS A 157 -5.65 -15.39 0.81
N ASP A 158 -4.37 -15.03 0.82
CA ASP A 158 -3.38 -15.78 0.06
C ASP A 158 -3.01 -17.06 0.82
N LEU A 159 -3.24 -18.19 0.14
CA LEU A 159 -2.89 -19.52 0.62
C LEU A 159 -1.46 -19.89 0.24
N THR A 160 -0.95 -19.32 -0.86
CA THR A 160 0.31 -19.69 -1.50
C THR A 160 1.51 -19.45 -0.59
N PHE A 161 1.53 -18.35 0.17
CA PHE A 161 2.66 -18.09 1.07
C PHE A 161 2.65 -18.99 2.33
N LEU A 162 1.53 -19.62 2.69
CA LEU A 162 1.48 -20.60 3.78
C LEU A 162 1.65 -22.04 3.29
N GLU A 163 1.00 -22.42 2.19
CA GLU A 163 0.93 -23.82 1.73
C GLU A 163 1.81 -24.11 0.51
N GLY A 164 2.38 -23.07 -0.10
CA GLY A 164 3.21 -23.20 -1.29
C GLY A 164 2.45 -23.87 -2.43
N LYS A 165 3.07 -24.89 -3.03
CA LYS A 165 2.52 -25.63 -4.18
C LYS A 165 1.35 -26.56 -3.82
N ASN A 166 1.13 -26.83 -2.54
CA ASN A 166 0.06 -27.72 -2.07
C ASN A 166 -1.23 -26.96 -1.70
N ALA A 167 -1.28 -25.65 -1.99
CA ALA A 167 -2.43 -24.81 -1.74
C ALA A 167 -3.68 -25.36 -2.46
N ASP A 168 -4.67 -25.84 -1.70
CA ASP A 168 -5.97 -26.22 -2.25
C ASP A 168 -6.93 -25.03 -2.22
N GLY A 169 -7.18 -24.46 -3.39
CA GLY A 169 -8.09 -23.33 -3.56
C GLY A 169 -9.58 -23.67 -3.40
N ASN A 170 -9.95 -24.92 -3.12
CA ASN A 170 -11.35 -25.34 -2.99
C ASN A 170 -11.87 -25.32 -1.55
N TYR A 171 -10.99 -25.22 -0.54
CA TYR A 171 -11.36 -25.28 0.87
C TYR A 171 -10.76 -24.14 1.69
N ALA A 172 -11.59 -23.41 2.42
CA ALA A 172 -11.19 -22.25 3.22
C ALA A 172 -11.13 -22.61 4.72
N ASP A 173 -10.21 -23.51 5.11
CA ASP A 173 -10.11 -23.95 6.51
C ASP A 173 -9.44 -22.89 7.40
N ASP A 174 -8.26 -22.41 7.01
CA ASP A 174 -7.48 -21.42 7.79
C ASP A 174 -7.23 -20.13 7.01
N HIS A 175 -8.06 -19.83 6.00
CA HIS A 175 -7.96 -18.65 5.15
C HIS A 175 -9.36 -18.20 4.73
N PHE A 176 -9.44 -17.03 4.09
CA PHE A 176 -10.70 -16.54 3.55
C PHE A 176 -10.65 -16.54 2.02
N PHE A 177 -11.76 -16.94 1.40
CA PHE A 177 -11.96 -16.60 0.00
C PHE A 177 -12.00 -15.08 -0.15
N ARG A 178 -11.29 -14.57 -1.16
CA ARG A 178 -11.11 -13.13 -1.35
C ARG A 178 -12.43 -12.36 -1.41
N ASN A 179 -13.42 -12.87 -2.13
CA ASN A 179 -14.72 -12.21 -2.25
C ASN A 179 -15.45 -12.13 -0.90
N VAL A 180 -15.33 -13.16 -0.06
CA VAL A 180 -15.97 -13.12 1.26
C VAL A 180 -15.24 -12.15 2.18
N PHE A 181 -13.91 -12.20 2.18
CA PHE A 181 -13.09 -11.27 2.96
C PHE A 181 -13.37 -9.81 2.62
N GLU A 182 -13.50 -9.50 1.32
CA GLU A 182 -13.80 -8.14 0.84
C GLU A 182 -15.18 -7.65 1.30
N LEU A 183 -16.14 -8.54 1.61
CA LEU A 183 -17.49 -8.18 2.08
C LEU A 183 -17.56 -7.96 3.60
N LEU A 184 -16.70 -8.59 4.40
CA LEU A 184 -16.72 -8.47 5.87
C LEU A 184 -16.78 -7.02 6.39
N PRO A 185 -16.02 -6.05 5.85
CA PRO A 185 -16.05 -4.69 6.38
C PRO A 185 -17.35 -3.94 6.08
N ASP A 186 -18.13 -4.38 5.09
CA ASP A 186 -19.38 -3.70 4.70
C ASP A 186 -20.41 -3.72 5.83
N CYS A 187 -20.35 -4.70 6.73
CA CYS A 187 -21.23 -4.81 7.89
C CYS A 187 -21.12 -3.59 8.84
N ILE A 188 -20.00 -2.85 8.79
CA ILE A 188 -19.73 -1.67 9.63
C ILE A 188 -19.48 -0.37 8.86
N ILE A 189 -19.38 -0.39 7.53
CA ILE A 189 -19.17 0.82 6.73
C ILE A 189 -20.46 1.64 6.68
N LEU A 190 -20.32 2.94 6.92
CA LEU A 190 -21.36 3.94 6.70
C LEU A 190 -20.93 4.87 5.55
N GLU A 191 -21.84 5.69 5.04
CA GLU A 191 -21.55 6.68 3.99
C GLU A 191 -20.35 7.57 4.38
N ASN A 192 -20.46 8.20 5.56
CA ASN A 192 -19.48 9.17 6.06
C ASN A 192 -18.48 8.62 7.10
N GLY A 193 -18.40 7.30 7.27
CA GLY A 193 -17.49 6.72 8.26
C GLY A 193 -17.67 5.22 8.42
N ILE A 194 -17.50 4.76 9.66
CA ILE A 194 -17.81 3.40 10.10
C ILE A 194 -18.61 3.47 11.39
N LYS A 195 -19.39 2.43 11.70
CA LYS A 195 -20.03 2.27 13.01
C LYS A 195 -19.00 2.38 14.12
N SER A 196 -19.31 3.07 15.20
CA SER A 196 -18.58 3.03 16.46
C SER A 196 -18.66 1.65 17.10
N PHE A 197 -17.82 1.40 18.11
CA PHE A 197 -17.88 0.12 18.84
C PHE A 197 -19.21 -0.11 19.54
N SER A 198 -19.86 0.95 20.03
CA SER A 198 -21.20 0.86 20.64
C SER A 198 -22.24 0.43 19.61
N GLU A 199 -22.30 1.13 18.47
CA GLU A 199 -23.23 0.80 17.38
C GLU A 199 -22.98 -0.60 16.80
N TYR A 200 -21.73 -1.03 16.73
CA TYR A 200 -21.37 -2.40 16.39
C TYR A 200 -21.95 -3.39 17.39
N THR A 201 -21.75 -3.16 18.70
CA THR A 201 -22.20 -4.06 19.77
C THR A 201 -23.72 -4.17 19.79
N ASP A 202 -24.43 -3.06 19.63
CA ASP A 202 -25.90 -3.03 19.55
C ASP A 202 -26.40 -3.78 18.31
N ALA A 203 -25.61 -3.82 17.23
CA ALA A 203 -25.93 -4.52 16.00
C ALA A 203 -25.52 -6.01 15.99
N VAL A 204 -24.70 -6.50 16.93
CA VAL A 204 -24.18 -7.88 16.95
C VAL A 204 -25.25 -8.94 16.70
N PRO A 205 -26.46 -8.88 17.32
CA PRO A 205 -27.51 -9.87 17.07
C PRO A 205 -27.89 -10.00 15.59
N ASN A 206 -27.82 -8.90 14.84
CA ASN A 206 -28.19 -8.84 13.42
C ASN A 206 -26.99 -9.00 12.47
N LEU A 207 -25.76 -9.03 12.98
CA LEU A 207 -24.54 -9.14 12.17
C LEU A 207 -23.99 -10.56 12.10
N GLN A 208 -24.60 -11.52 12.80
CA GLN A 208 -24.05 -12.88 12.92
C GLN A 208 -23.84 -13.56 11.57
N ASP A 209 -24.80 -13.47 10.65
CA ASP A 209 -24.67 -14.08 9.33
C ASP A 209 -23.58 -13.38 8.49
N CYS A 210 -23.51 -12.05 8.56
CA CYS A 210 -22.53 -11.22 7.87
C CYS A 210 -21.09 -11.50 8.35
N LEU A 211 -20.93 -11.80 9.64
CA LEU A 211 -19.63 -11.95 10.30
C LEU A 211 -19.27 -13.39 10.66
N LYS A 212 -20.10 -14.36 10.30
CA LYS A 212 -19.96 -15.77 10.70
C LYS A 212 -18.55 -16.31 10.45
N GLU A 213 -18.02 -16.09 9.25
CA GLU A 213 -16.70 -16.60 8.87
C GLU A 213 -15.59 -15.93 9.68
N LEU A 214 -15.67 -14.61 9.92
CA LEU A 214 -14.72 -13.90 10.77
C LEU A 214 -14.79 -14.41 12.22
N TYR A 215 -15.99 -14.59 12.75
CA TYR A 215 -16.20 -15.05 14.10
C TYR A 215 -15.66 -16.46 14.30
N VAL A 216 -15.93 -17.39 13.36
CA VAL A 216 -15.36 -18.74 13.38
C VAL A 216 -13.84 -18.70 13.25
N ALA A 217 -13.29 -17.82 12.40
CA ALA A 217 -11.85 -17.67 12.27
C ALA A 217 -11.21 -17.18 13.58
N LEU A 218 -11.83 -16.26 14.31
CA LEU A 218 -11.30 -15.74 15.58
C LEU A 218 -11.52 -16.69 16.76
N ASP A 219 -12.63 -17.41 16.80
CA ASP A 219 -13.05 -18.20 17.96
C ASP A 219 -12.05 -19.31 18.31
N GLY A 220 -11.56 -19.26 19.53
CA GLY A 220 -10.58 -20.20 20.04
C GLY A 220 -9.19 -20.12 19.39
N THR A 221 -8.90 -19.05 18.63
CA THR A 221 -7.55 -18.84 18.07
C THR A 221 -6.52 -18.78 19.20
N SER A 222 -5.43 -19.52 19.07
CA SER A 222 -4.40 -19.62 20.10
C SER A 222 -3.03 -19.96 19.50
N PRO A 223 -1.92 -19.41 20.01
CA PRO A 223 -0.57 -19.83 19.65
C PRO A 223 -0.29 -21.33 19.84
N ASP A 224 -1.00 -21.96 20.78
CA ASP A 224 -0.83 -23.37 21.13
C ASP A 224 -1.64 -24.32 20.23
N GLU A 225 -2.38 -23.79 19.25
CA GLU A 225 -3.11 -24.61 18.28
C GLU A 225 -2.23 -25.08 17.11
N ASN A 226 -2.66 -26.15 16.43
CA ASN A 226 -1.99 -26.67 15.23
C ASN A 226 -2.49 -26.04 13.92
N ARG A 227 -3.51 -25.19 14.00
CA ARG A 227 -4.06 -24.42 12.88
C ARG A 227 -3.23 -23.16 12.61
N LYS A 228 -3.36 -22.61 11.41
CA LYS A 228 -2.56 -21.47 10.92
C LYS A 228 -3.14 -20.10 11.28
N ARG A 229 -4.22 -20.06 12.06
CA ARG A 229 -4.95 -18.84 12.43
C ARG A 229 -4.07 -17.90 13.27
N TRP A 230 -3.34 -18.45 14.23
CA TRP A 230 -2.30 -17.72 14.98
C TRP A 230 -1.26 -17.12 14.05
N ASP A 231 -0.70 -17.90 13.13
CA ASP A 231 0.32 -17.42 12.19
C ASP A 231 -0.18 -16.21 11.40
N ARG A 232 -1.40 -16.25 10.86
CA ARG A 232 -1.98 -15.11 10.12
C ARG A 232 -2.14 -13.87 10.99
N LEU A 233 -2.65 -14.01 12.22
CA LEU A 233 -2.77 -12.89 13.15
C LEU A 233 -1.39 -12.32 13.55
N HIS A 234 -0.41 -13.18 13.77
CA HIS A 234 0.95 -12.76 14.08
C HIS A 234 1.57 -11.99 12.91
N LEU A 235 1.45 -12.48 11.68
CA LEU A 235 1.93 -11.78 10.49
C LEU A 235 1.18 -10.47 10.23
N LEU A 236 -0.12 -10.41 10.56
CA LEU A 236 -0.87 -9.16 10.58
C LEU A 236 -0.28 -8.17 11.59
N ASN A 237 0.03 -8.60 12.81
CA ASN A 237 0.67 -7.75 13.83
C ASN A 237 1.98 -7.15 13.31
N LEU A 238 2.84 -7.99 12.71
CA LEU A 238 4.08 -7.53 12.10
C LEU A 238 3.83 -6.52 10.97
N THR A 239 2.80 -6.71 10.16
CA THR A 239 2.41 -5.77 9.10
C THR A 239 1.94 -4.43 9.68
N LEU A 240 1.13 -4.45 10.74
CA LEU A 240 0.67 -3.26 11.45
C LEU A 240 1.87 -2.46 11.98
N ILE A 241 2.83 -3.12 12.62
CA ILE A 241 4.04 -2.48 13.15
C ILE A 241 4.87 -1.82 12.06
N ILE A 242 5.12 -2.50 10.94
CA ILE A 242 5.85 -1.91 9.80
C ILE A 242 5.12 -0.68 9.28
N PHE A 243 3.81 -0.79 9.10
CA PHE A 243 2.97 0.28 8.58
C PHE A 243 2.95 1.50 9.50
N LEU A 244 2.76 1.30 10.80
CA LEU A 244 2.74 2.36 11.82
C LEU A 244 4.12 3.01 11.99
N ASN A 245 5.20 2.23 11.98
CA ASN A 245 6.56 2.80 12.03
C ASN A 245 6.84 3.74 10.85
N LYS A 246 6.37 3.37 9.67
CA LYS A 246 6.57 4.14 8.43
C LYS A 246 5.69 5.39 8.36
N TYR A 247 4.40 5.25 8.68
CA TYR A 247 3.40 6.28 8.36
C TYR A 247 2.74 6.93 9.58
N GLY A 248 2.81 6.28 10.74
CA GLY A 248 2.22 6.73 11.99
C GLY A 248 2.98 7.87 12.65
N TYR A 249 2.36 8.43 13.69
CA TYR A 249 2.97 9.43 14.56
C TYR A 249 4.10 8.81 15.39
N ASP A 250 4.97 9.65 15.92
CA ASP A 250 6.08 9.26 16.79
C ASP A 250 5.66 8.36 17.96
N PHE A 251 4.53 8.65 18.60
CA PHE A 251 3.97 7.85 19.70
C PHE A 251 3.39 6.50 19.27
N GLN A 252 3.11 6.30 17.97
CA GLN A 252 2.61 5.01 17.43
C GLN A 252 3.76 4.09 16.98
N ARG A 253 5.01 4.58 17.03
CA ARG A 253 6.16 3.79 16.56
C ARG A 253 6.57 2.77 17.61
N THR A 254 6.87 1.57 17.12
CA THR A 254 7.42 0.46 17.89
C THR A 254 8.95 0.47 17.75
N ASP A 255 9.64 0.57 18.89
CA ASP A 255 11.10 0.50 18.97
C ASP A 255 11.65 -0.90 18.63
N VAL A 256 12.96 -1.00 18.42
CA VAL A 256 13.63 -2.25 18.01
C VAL A 256 13.42 -3.39 19.01
N LYS A 257 13.42 -3.09 20.32
CA LYS A 257 13.26 -4.11 21.36
C LYS A 257 11.84 -4.66 21.32
N LYS A 258 10.83 -3.79 21.24
CA LYS A 258 9.44 -4.20 21.07
C LYS A 258 9.19 -4.90 19.74
N MET A 259 9.87 -4.53 18.65
CA MET A 259 9.78 -5.28 17.38
C MET A 259 10.29 -6.72 17.55
N GLU A 260 11.38 -6.93 18.30
CA GLU A 260 11.89 -8.27 18.60
C GLU A 260 10.94 -9.06 19.49
N GLU A 261 10.29 -8.40 20.46
CA GLU A 261 9.22 -9.01 21.25
C GLU A 261 8.01 -9.40 20.38
N ALA A 262 7.65 -8.57 19.39
CA ALA A 262 6.51 -8.84 18.52
C ALA A 262 6.73 -10.07 17.65
N VAL A 263 7.99 -10.27 17.19
CA VAL A 263 8.40 -11.44 16.40
C VAL A 263 8.39 -12.73 17.22
N THR A 264 8.71 -12.64 18.51
CA THR A 264 9.00 -13.82 19.34
C THR A 264 7.83 -14.24 20.21
N LYS A 265 6.99 -13.28 20.65
CA LYS A 265 5.91 -13.55 21.58
C LYS A 265 4.57 -13.79 20.89
N PRO A 266 3.73 -14.64 21.49
CA PRO A 266 4.06 -15.75 22.40
C PRO A 266 4.75 -16.91 21.68
N LYS A 267 4.67 -16.96 20.34
CA LYS A 267 5.25 -18.01 19.50
C LYS A 267 5.61 -17.44 18.13
N VAL A 268 6.84 -17.67 17.70
CA VAL A 268 7.33 -17.33 16.35
C VAL A 268 6.46 -18.03 15.30
N SER A 269 6.05 -17.31 14.26
CA SER A 269 5.31 -17.91 13.15
C SER A 269 6.21 -18.83 12.34
N SER A 270 5.71 -20.03 11.99
CA SER A 270 6.43 -20.97 11.12
C SER A 270 6.61 -20.44 9.70
N TYR A 271 5.85 -19.41 9.32
CA TYR A 271 5.79 -18.84 7.98
C TYR A 271 6.47 -17.47 7.86
N LEU A 272 7.25 -17.09 8.86
CA LEU A 272 7.91 -15.79 8.93
C LEU A 272 8.82 -15.53 7.72
N LYS A 273 9.54 -16.54 7.24
CA LYS A 273 10.33 -16.45 6.01
C LYS A 273 9.46 -16.15 4.79
N ASN A 274 8.36 -16.88 4.64
CA ASN A 274 7.46 -16.76 3.50
C ASN A 274 6.74 -15.41 3.49
N TYR A 275 6.41 -14.88 4.66
CA TYR A 275 5.88 -13.53 4.82
C TYR A 275 6.80 -12.46 4.22
N PHE A 276 8.11 -12.52 4.46
CA PHE A 276 9.04 -11.57 3.84
C PHE A 276 9.18 -11.78 2.32
N THR A 277 8.96 -12.99 1.81
CA THR A 277 8.85 -13.25 0.37
C THR A 277 7.61 -12.57 -0.21
N LEU A 278 6.44 -12.71 0.44
CA LEU A 278 5.21 -12.01 0.05
C LEU A 278 5.42 -10.49 -0.02
N LEU A 279 6.05 -9.89 0.99
CA LEU A 279 6.35 -8.45 0.97
C LEU A 279 7.25 -8.05 -0.23
N LYS A 280 8.19 -8.91 -0.62
CA LYS A 280 9.06 -8.67 -1.80
C LYS A 280 8.28 -8.75 -3.11
N GLU A 281 7.34 -9.68 -3.23
CA GLU A 281 6.45 -9.80 -4.40
C GLU A 281 5.60 -8.54 -4.59
N TYR A 282 5.12 -7.95 -3.50
CA TYR A 282 4.43 -6.65 -3.48
C TYR A 282 5.37 -5.45 -3.62
N ARG A 283 6.66 -5.67 -3.92
CA ARG A 283 7.68 -4.63 -4.10
C ARG A 283 7.83 -3.71 -2.88
N LEU A 284 7.77 -4.31 -1.69
CA LEU A 284 8.05 -3.68 -0.39
C LEU A 284 9.40 -4.10 0.21
N GLY A 285 10.15 -4.98 -0.47
CA GLY A 285 11.46 -5.48 0.01
C GLY A 285 12.51 -4.39 0.24
N ASP A 286 12.41 -3.26 -0.45
CA ASP A 286 13.33 -2.12 -0.29
C ASP A 286 12.84 -1.09 0.75
N SER A 287 11.69 -1.34 1.41
CA SER A 287 11.21 -0.47 2.48
C SER A 287 12.12 -0.57 3.70
N ALA A 288 12.56 0.58 4.23
CA ALA A 288 13.45 0.63 5.38
C ALA A 288 12.87 -0.09 6.61
N GLU A 289 11.57 0.03 6.87
CA GLU A 289 10.92 -0.62 8.01
C GLU A 289 10.76 -2.13 7.79
N VAL A 290 10.53 -2.57 6.55
CA VAL A 290 10.53 -4.00 6.20
C VAL A 290 11.91 -4.60 6.40
N LEU A 291 12.96 -3.97 5.88
CA LEU A 291 14.35 -4.42 6.03
C LEU A 291 14.79 -4.47 7.50
N LYS A 292 14.36 -3.47 8.28
CA LYS A 292 14.63 -3.41 9.72
C LYS A 292 13.99 -4.59 10.46
N LEU A 293 12.71 -4.88 10.20
CA LEU A 293 12.05 -6.03 10.81
C LEU A 293 12.63 -7.36 10.30
N GLU A 294 12.90 -7.49 9.00
CA GLU A 294 13.50 -8.70 8.40
C GLU A 294 14.85 -9.01 9.05
N LYS A 295 15.68 -7.99 9.31
CA LYS A 295 16.97 -8.16 10.00
C LYS A 295 16.80 -8.73 11.42
N ILE A 296 15.80 -8.29 12.17
CA ILE A 296 15.50 -8.81 13.52
C ILE A 296 14.99 -10.25 13.40
N ALA A 297 14.03 -10.47 12.51
CA ALA A 297 13.31 -11.72 12.35
C ALA A 297 14.21 -12.87 11.86
N LYS A 298 15.22 -12.59 11.03
CA LYS A 298 16.19 -13.59 10.53
C LYS A 298 16.85 -14.41 11.63
N LYS A 299 17.00 -13.89 12.85
CA LYS A 299 17.55 -14.64 13.99
C LYS A 299 16.69 -15.85 14.40
N TYR A 300 15.42 -15.89 13.98
CA TYR A 300 14.40 -16.81 14.49
C TYR A 300 13.81 -17.74 13.42
N TYR A 301 14.22 -17.64 12.15
CA TYR A 301 13.76 -18.53 11.07
C TYR A 301 14.86 -18.96 10.08
N LEU A 302 16.12 -18.62 10.38
CA LEU A 302 17.29 -19.16 9.67
C LEU A 302 17.63 -20.57 10.15
#